data_AF-A7EXP3-F1
#
_entry.id   AF-A7EXP3-F1
#
_cell.length_a   1.000
_cell.length_b   1.000
_cell.length_c   1.000
_cell.angle_alpha   90.00
_cell.angle_beta   90.00
_cell.angle_gamma   90.00
#
_symmetry.space_group_name_H-M   'P 1'
#
loop_
_entity.id
_entity.type
_entity.pdbx_description
1 polymer ?
#
loop_
_entity_poly.entity_id
_entity_poly.type
_entity_poly.pdbx_seq_one_letter_code
_entity_poly.pdbx_strand_id
1 'polypeptide(L)'
;MTQPIEVWTSIPGPNPWKKLAIIDPNTDLTLWESGAILQYLVKQYDTEKKLTCEKLQDEHLLNQWLMFQMSGQGPYFGQCGWFNILHSEKIPSAIERYNNEVARILGVLERSLEGKQWLVGDKFTFADLSFAPWNDRIDTLFSYPPCSYEDNLLRKFPNVDAWHKRITERPAWKRSMIDREKRMATLGLMPNGMPKGVSNMEEYVAKMEAEGDA
;
A
#
# COMPACT_ATOMS: atom_id res chain seq x y z
N MET A 1 -27.41 -4.68 14.68
CA MET A 1 -26.69 -3.65 13.91
C MET A 1 -25.21 -3.93 14.05
N THR A 2 -24.44 -3.95 12.96
CA THR A 2 -22.98 -4.14 13.01
C THR A 2 -22.32 -2.92 13.64
N GLN A 3 -21.44 -3.14 14.60
CA GLN A 3 -20.64 -2.10 15.24
C GLN A 3 -19.44 -1.72 14.34
N PRO A 4 -18.95 -0.48 14.37
CA PRO A 4 -17.76 -0.08 13.61
C PRO A 4 -16.51 -0.86 14.04
N ILE A 5 -15.71 -1.29 13.05
CA ILE A 5 -14.38 -1.89 13.30
C ILE A 5 -13.41 -0.79 13.71
N GLU A 6 -12.67 -1.01 14.79
CA GLU A 6 -11.64 -0.11 15.27
C GLU A 6 -10.33 -0.36 14.52
N VAL A 7 -9.62 0.73 14.18
CA VAL A 7 -8.28 0.67 13.58
C VAL A 7 -7.29 1.22 14.57
N TRP A 8 -6.39 0.35 15.04
CA TRP A 8 -5.35 0.72 16.00
C TRP A 8 -4.10 1.20 15.27
N THR A 9 -3.70 2.45 15.53
CA THR A 9 -2.58 3.11 14.84
C THR A 9 -1.41 3.51 15.73
N SER A 10 -1.50 3.34 17.04
CA SER A 10 -0.50 3.79 18.02
C SER A 10 0.36 2.64 18.59
N ILE A 11 1.53 2.99 19.14
CA ILE A 11 2.44 2.08 19.85
C ILE A 11 2.52 2.55 21.32
N PRO A 12 2.44 1.64 22.32
CA PRO A 12 2.21 0.20 22.19
C PRO A 12 0.78 -0.10 21.72
N GLY A 13 0.63 -1.21 20.99
CA GLY A 13 -0.65 -1.66 20.44
C GLY A 13 -0.79 -3.17 20.48
N PRO A 14 -1.93 -3.72 20.05
CA PRO A 14 -2.21 -5.15 20.13
C PRO A 14 -1.38 -6.00 19.15
N ASN A 15 -0.69 -5.35 18.20
CA ASN A 15 0.23 -6.00 17.29
C ASN A 15 1.64 -6.07 17.92
N PRO A 16 2.18 -7.27 18.24
CA PRO A 16 3.52 -7.40 18.80
C PRO A 16 4.63 -6.95 17.82
N TRP A 17 4.34 -6.93 16.51
CA TRP A 17 5.21 -6.36 15.47
C TRP A 17 5.19 -4.82 15.42
N LYS A 18 4.41 -4.18 16.30
CA LYS A 18 4.29 -2.71 16.42
C LYS A 18 3.86 -2.04 15.10
N LYS A 19 2.98 -2.70 14.34
CA LYS A 19 2.29 -2.14 13.17
C LYS A 19 0.79 -2.03 13.41
N LEU A 20 0.08 -1.51 12.42
CA LEU A 20 -1.38 -1.37 12.45
C LEU A 20 -2.07 -2.70 12.72
N ALA A 21 -3.20 -2.63 13.42
CA ALA A 21 -4.12 -3.74 13.66
C ALA A 21 -5.56 -3.26 13.58
N ILE A 22 -6.49 -4.19 13.43
CA ILE A 22 -7.92 -3.94 13.63
C ILE A 22 -8.42 -4.68 14.86
N ILE A 23 -9.47 -4.14 15.48
CA ILE A 23 -10.26 -4.81 16.51
C ILE A 23 -11.71 -4.81 16.03
N ASP A 24 -12.27 -6.00 15.87
CA ASP A 24 -13.64 -6.18 15.41
C ASP A 24 -14.55 -6.59 16.57
N PRO A 25 -15.37 -5.66 17.12
CA PRO A 25 -16.25 -5.96 18.24
C PRO A 25 -17.42 -6.88 17.86
N ASN A 26 -17.66 -7.14 16.57
CA ASN A 26 -18.73 -8.03 16.12
C ASN A 26 -18.34 -9.51 16.18
N THR A 27 -17.04 -9.80 16.20
CA THR A 27 -16.49 -11.17 16.22
C THR A 27 -15.48 -11.40 17.35
N ASP A 28 -15.23 -10.38 18.17
CA ASP A 28 -14.21 -10.40 19.22
C ASP A 28 -12.81 -10.77 18.69
N LEU A 29 -12.50 -10.31 17.48
CA LEU A 29 -11.24 -10.61 16.80
C LEU A 29 -10.33 -9.39 16.76
N THR A 30 -9.11 -9.56 17.28
CA THR A 30 -8.00 -8.63 17.07
C THR A 30 -7.05 -9.23 16.04
N LEU A 31 -6.78 -8.48 14.95
CA LEU A 31 -6.05 -9.00 13.80
C LEU A 31 -5.06 -7.98 13.23
N TRP A 32 -3.90 -8.46 12.81
CA TRP A 32 -2.85 -7.69 12.14
C TRP A 32 -2.43 -8.40 10.84
N GLU A 33 -1.51 -7.79 10.08
CA GLU A 33 -1.24 -8.02 8.64
C GLU A 33 -2.40 -7.60 7.72
N SER A 34 -2.12 -6.66 6.81
CA SER A 34 -3.16 -6.13 5.92
C SER A 34 -3.75 -7.19 4.98
N GLY A 35 -2.96 -8.17 4.54
CA GLY A 35 -3.44 -9.30 3.75
C GLY A 35 -4.39 -10.21 4.53
N ALA A 36 -4.06 -10.53 5.79
CA ALA A 36 -4.93 -11.33 6.65
C ALA A 36 -6.22 -10.56 6.99
N ILE A 37 -6.10 -9.25 7.26
CA ILE A 37 -7.24 -8.35 7.47
C ILE A 37 -8.16 -8.33 6.25
N LEU A 38 -7.62 -8.19 5.04
CA LEU A 38 -8.43 -8.22 3.82
C LEU A 38 -9.18 -9.55 3.66
N GLN A 39 -8.49 -10.68 3.84
CA GLN A 39 -9.12 -12.01 3.78
C GLN A 39 -10.23 -12.17 4.82
N TYR A 40 -10.00 -11.71 6.05
CA TYR A 40 -11.00 -11.71 7.11
C TYR A 40 -12.22 -10.85 6.74
N LEU A 41 -12.01 -9.61 6.30
CA LEU A 41 -13.08 -8.68 5.96
C LEU A 41 -13.94 -9.20 4.81
N VAL A 42 -13.34 -9.78 3.77
CA VAL A 42 -14.13 -10.33 2.67
C VAL A 42 -14.85 -11.62 3.07
N LYS A 43 -14.23 -12.46 3.89
CA LYS A 43 -14.89 -13.68 4.38
C LYS A 43 -16.10 -13.35 5.26
N GLN A 44 -15.97 -12.35 6.13
CA GLN A 44 -16.98 -12.02 7.14
C GLN A 44 -18.05 -11.04 6.64
N TYR A 45 -17.67 -10.07 5.81
CA TYR A 45 -18.53 -8.93 5.47
C TYR A 45 -18.85 -8.77 3.98
N ASP A 46 -18.13 -9.43 3.07
CA ASP A 46 -18.47 -9.42 1.64
C ASP A 46 -19.57 -10.44 1.30
N THR A 47 -20.73 -10.32 1.95
CA THR A 47 -21.86 -11.24 1.83
C THR A 47 -22.46 -11.27 0.43
N GLU A 48 -22.41 -10.13 -0.28
CA GLU A 48 -22.87 -9.98 -1.67
C GLU A 48 -21.77 -10.28 -2.71
N LYS A 49 -20.59 -10.75 -2.28
CA LYS A 49 -19.46 -11.09 -3.16
C LYS A 49 -19.07 -9.94 -4.10
N LYS A 50 -19.08 -8.71 -3.61
CA LYS A 50 -18.70 -7.50 -4.36
C LYS A 50 -17.20 -7.40 -4.58
N LEU A 51 -16.39 -8.03 -3.71
CA LEU A 51 -14.93 -7.97 -3.73
C LEU A 51 -14.26 -9.33 -3.93
N THR A 52 -15.04 -10.40 -4.06
CA THR A 52 -14.57 -11.80 -4.17
C THR A 52 -15.22 -12.52 -5.36
N CYS A 53 -14.65 -13.67 -5.74
CA CYS A 53 -15.19 -14.55 -6.77
C CYS A 53 -15.63 -15.90 -6.16
N GLU A 54 -16.57 -16.59 -6.80
CA GLU A 54 -17.16 -17.83 -6.26
C GLU A 54 -16.50 -19.10 -6.82
N LYS A 55 -15.90 -19.03 -8.00
CA LYS A 55 -15.24 -20.19 -8.61
C LYS A 55 -13.96 -20.50 -7.84
N LEU A 56 -13.74 -21.77 -7.54
CA LEU A 56 -12.53 -22.26 -6.86
C LEU A 56 -11.25 -21.73 -7.52
N GLN A 57 -11.20 -21.73 -8.85
CA GLN A 57 -10.06 -21.23 -9.61
C GLN A 57 -9.81 -19.73 -9.35
N ASP A 58 -10.87 -18.93 -9.36
CA ASP A 58 -10.76 -17.48 -9.15
C ASP A 58 -10.35 -17.18 -7.71
N GLU A 59 -10.84 -17.93 -6.72
CA GLU A 59 -10.43 -17.77 -5.32
C GLU A 59 -8.91 -17.97 -5.15
N HIS A 60 -8.35 -19.02 -5.74
CA HIS A 60 -6.91 -19.26 -5.67
C HIS A 60 -6.10 -18.22 -6.46
N LEU A 61 -6.61 -17.71 -7.59
CA LEU A 61 -5.97 -16.62 -8.32
C LEU A 61 -6.00 -15.31 -7.52
N LEU A 62 -7.09 -15.00 -6.82
CA LEU A 62 -7.17 -13.84 -5.93
C LEU A 62 -6.13 -13.94 -4.81
N ASN A 63 -6.01 -15.11 -4.19
CA ASN A 63 -4.99 -15.38 -3.17
C ASN A 63 -3.57 -15.28 -3.73
N GLN A 64 -3.31 -15.77 -4.94
CA GLN A 64 -2.02 -15.62 -5.61
C GLN A 64 -1.63 -14.15 -5.75
N TRP A 65 -2.54 -13.31 -6.24
CA TRP A 65 -2.29 -11.88 -6.41
C TRP A 65 -2.09 -11.16 -5.08
N LEU A 66 -2.87 -11.50 -4.06
CA LEU A 66 -2.67 -10.95 -2.71
C LEU A 66 -1.29 -11.33 -2.16
N MET A 67 -0.87 -12.58 -2.31
CA MET A 67 0.45 -13.02 -1.87
C MET A 67 1.58 -12.38 -2.68
N PHE A 68 1.39 -12.15 -3.98
CA PHE A 68 2.34 -11.37 -4.80
C PHE A 68 2.42 -9.92 -4.33
N GLN A 69 1.32 -9.32 -3.88
CA GLN A 69 1.32 -7.98 -3.31
C GLN A 69 2.05 -7.95 -1.96
N MET A 70 1.70 -8.86 -1.03
CA MET A 70 2.27 -8.95 0.32
C MET A 70 3.76 -9.27 0.34
N SER A 71 4.23 -10.16 -0.53
CA SER A 71 5.62 -10.63 -0.55
C SER A 71 6.49 -9.97 -1.63
N GLY A 72 5.86 -9.44 -2.69
CA GLY A 72 6.52 -8.78 -3.81
C GLY A 72 6.39 -7.26 -3.73
N GLN A 73 5.23 -6.70 -4.03
CA GLN A 73 5.12 -5.24 -4.10
C GLN A 73 5.49 -4.54 -2.79
N GLY A 74 4.87 -4.93 -1.67
CA GLY A 74 5.00 -4.21 -0.41
C GLY A 74 6.45 -4.10 0.09
N PRO A 75 7.15 -5.22 0.34
CA PRO A 75 8.51 -5.19 0.85
C PRO A 75 9.48 -4.46 -0.09
N TYR A 76 9.41 -4.72 -1.39
CA TYR A 76 10.38 -4.17 -2.35
C TYR A 76 10.12 -2.69 -2.65
N PHE A 77 8.87 -2.22 -2.65
CA PHE A 77 8.57 -0.79 -2.70
C PHE A 77 9.03 -0.09 -1.41
N GLY A 78 8.87 -0.74 -0.26
CA GLY A 78 9.40 -0.26 1.02
C GLY A 78 10.92 -0.11 1.00
N GLN A 79 11.65 -1.11 0.49
CA GLN A 79 13.11 -1.01 0.34
C GLN A 79 13.51 0.07 -0.67
N CYS A 80 12.79 0.19 -1.78
CA CYS A 80 12.99 1.28 -2.74
C CYS A 80 12.87 2.65 -2.06
N GLY A 81 11.78 2.89 -1.31
CA GLY A 81 11.61 4.12 -0.54
C GLY A 81 12.68 4.32 0.53
N TRP A 82 13.10 3.26 1.20
CA TRP A 82 14.18 3.31 2.18
C TRP A 82 15.49 3.80 1.55
N PHE A 83 16.00 3.13 0.52
CA PHE A 83 17.29 3.50 -0.09
C PHE A 83 17.23 4.80 -0.92
N ASN A 84 16.07 5.13 -1.52
CA ASN A 84 15.93 6.36 -2.29
C ASN A 84 15.79 7.59 -1.40
N ILE A 85 15.08 7.47 -0.27
CA ILE A 85 14.63 8.64 0.51
C ILE A 85 15.21 8.63 1.93
N LEU A 86 15.11 7.51 2.65
CA LEU A 86 15.29 7.48 4.11
C LEU A 86 16.68 7.05 4.57
N HIS A 87 17.42 6.28 3.78
CA HIS A 87 18.74 5.80 4.18
C HIS A 87 19.70 6.99 4.33
N SER A 88 20.48 6.99 5.41
CA SER A 88 21.47 8.03 5.73
C SER A 88 22.58 8.20 4.69
N GLU A 89 22.75 7.22 3.81
CA GLU A 89 23.80 7.16 2.80
C GLU A 89 23.17 6.75 1.47
N LYS A 90 23.71 7.28 0.38
CA LYS A 90 23.31 6.85 -0.97
C LYS A 90 24.16 5.66 -1.37
N ILE A 91 23.51 4.51 -1.54
CA ILE A 91 24.14 3.25 -1.95
C ILE A 91 23.67 2.93 -3.38
N PRO A 92 24.43 3.30 -4.43
CA PRO A 92 23.96 3.23 -5.81
C PRO A 92 23.50 1.83 -6.24
N SER A 93 24.20 0.78 -5.82
CA SER A 93 23.84 -0.61 -6.15
C SER A 93 22.51 -1.05 -5.53
N ALA A 94 22.21 -0.60 -4.30
CA ALA A 94 20.93 -0.89 -3.65
C ALA A 94 19.79 -0.11 -4.31
N ILE A 95 19.99 1.19 -4.56
CA ILE A 95 19.05 2.05 -5.27
C ILE A 95 18.70 1.44 -6.63
N GLU A 96 19.70 1.11 -7.45
CA GLU A 96 19.49 0.50 -8.77
C GLU A 96 18.72 -0.82 -8.65
N ARG A 97 19.11 -1.70 -7.73
CA ARG A 97 18.44 -2.98 -7.51
C ARG A 97 16.95 -2.80 -7.22
N TYR A 98 16.59 -1.93 -6.27
CA TYR A 98 15.19 -1.79 -5.85
C TYR A 98 14.36 -0.98 -6.84
N ASN A 99 14.95 -0.02 -7.56
CA ASN A 99 14.30 0.66 -8.67
C ASN A 99 13.94 -0.31 -9.80
N ASN A 100 14.89 -1.17 -10.19
CA ASN A 100 14.67 -2.19 -11.20
C ASN A 100 13.61 -3.21 -10.77
N GLU A 101 13.56 -3.54 -9.48
CA GLU A 101 12.56 -4.46 -8.94
C GLU A 101 11.15 -3.85 -8.94
N VAL A 102 11.00 -2.55 -8.62
CA VAL A 102 9.73 -1.83 -8.80
C VAL A 102 9.27 -1.91 -10.26
N ALA A 103 10.16 -1.60 -11.22
CA ALA A 103 9.85 -1.69 -12.64
C ALA A 103 9.50 -3.12 -13.08
N ARG A 104 10.17 -4.14 -12.53
CA ARG A 104 9.88 -5.56 -12.78
C ARG A 104 8.48 -5.94 -12.32
N ILE A 105 8.08 -5.52 -11.12
CA ILE A 105 6.75 -5.78 -10.55
C ILE A 105 5.66 -5.10 -11.39
N LEU A 106 5.87 -3.83 -11.78
CA LEU A 106 4.96 -3.13 -12.69
C LEU A 106 4.87 -3.83 -14.05
N GLY A 107 5.98 -4.34 -14.57
CA GLY A 107 5.99 -5.13 -15.81
C GLY A 107 5.24 -6.46 -15.71
N VAL A 108 5.17 -7.10 -14.53
CA VAL A 108 4.32 -8.27 -14.30
C VAL A 108 2.84 -7.89 -14.35
N LEU A 109 2.46 -6.80 -13.68
CA LEU A 109 1.09 -6.29 -13.71
C LEU A 109 0.67 -5.88 -15.13
N GLU A 110 1.54 -5.17 -15.84
CA GLU A 110 1.30 -4.71 -17.21
C GLU A 110 0.94 -5.86 -18.15
N ARG A 111 1.76 -6.93 -18.16
CA ARG A 111 1.47 -8.13 -18.97
C ARG A 111 0.21 -8.85 -18.50
N SER A 112 -0.06 -8.86 -17.19
CA SER A 112 -1.21 -9.59 -16.65
C SER A 112 -2.54 -8.89 -16.93
N LEU A 113 -2.50 -7.57 -17.14
CA LEU A 113 -3.64 -6.70 -17.47
C LEU A 113 -3.83 -6.55 -18.99
N GLU A 114 -2.99 -7.16 -19.82
CA GLU A 114 -3.16 -7.13 -21.27
C GLU A 114 -4.53 -7.72 -21.66
N GLY A 115 -5.36 -6.90 -22.31
CA GLY A 115 -6.73 -7.27 -22.70
C GLY A 115 -7.71 -7.42 -21.52
N LYS A 116 -7.34 -7.02 -20.29
CA LYS A 116 -8.17 -7.19 -19.09
C LYS A 116 -8.40 -5.87 -18.36
N GLN A 117 -9.54 -5.78 -17.69
CA GLN A 117 -9.85 -4.63 -16.84
C GLN A 117 -9.38 -4.81 -15.39
N TRP A 118 -9.33 -6.06 -14.91
CA TRP A 118 -9.07 -6.45 -13.53
C TRP A 118 -8.14 -7.67 -13.48
N LEU A 119 -7.48 -7.90 -12.34
CA LEU A 119 -6.48 -8.97 -12.19
C LEU A 119 -7.09 -10.38 -12.26
N VAL A 120 -8.32 -10.55 -11.77
CA VAL A 120 -9.02 -11.84 -11.74
C VAL A 120 -10.48 -11.64 -12.15
N GLY A 121 -10.94 -12.49 -13.07
CA GLY A 121 -12.29 -12.40 -13.62
C GLY A 121 -12.56 -11.06 -14.30
N ASP A 122 -13.84 -10.68 -14.33
CA ASP A 122 -14.32 -9.49 -15.05
C ASP A 122 -14.79 -8.36 -14.11
N LYS A 123 -14.36 -8.38 -12.84
CA LYS A 123 -14.73 -7.35 -11.86
C LYS A 123 -13.61 -6.97 -10.90
N PHE A 124 -13.73 -5.79 -10.31
CA PHE A 124 -12.86 -5.31 -9.23
C PHE A 124 -12.98 -6.19 -7.98
N THR A 125 -11.85 -6.57 -7.40
CA THR A 125 -11.78 -7.44 -6.22
C THR A 125 -10.80 -6.91 -5.17
N PHE A 126 -10.70 -7.61 -4.03
CA PHE A 126 -9.67 -7.29 -3.03
C PHE A 126 -8.25 -7.44 -3.56
N ALA A 127 -8.02 -8.30 -4.57
CA ALA A 127 -6.73 -8.43 -5.21
C ALA A 127 -6.32 -7.10 -5.85
N ASP A 128 -7.21 -6.45 -6.61
CA ASP A 128 -6.95 -5.14 -7.20
C ASP A 128 -6.73 -4.06 -6.13
N LEU A 129 -7.60 -4.04 -5.12
CA LEU A 129 -7.52 -3.09 -4.00
C LEU A 129 -6.16 -3.15 -3.29
N SER A 130 -5.58 -4.34 -3.13
CA SER A 130 -4.35 -4.53 -2.36
C SER A 130 -3.14 -3.78 -2.94
N PHE A 131 -3.07 -3.59 -4.26
CA PHE A 131 -1.96 -2.90 -4.92
C PHE A 131 -2.11 -1.37 -4.93
N ALA A 132 -3.34 -0.88 -4.88
CA ALA A 132 -3.62 0.55 -5.08
C ALA A 132 -2.91 1.47 -4.06
N PRO A 133 -2.82 1.14 -2.75
CA PRO A 133 -2.11 1.98 -1.79
C PRO A 133 -0.63 2.17 -2.08
N TRP A 134 0.03 1.15 -2.62
CA TRP A 134 1.45 1.24 -3.00
C TRP A 134 1.64 1.94 -4.34
N ASN A 135 0.73 1.73 -5.30
CA ASN A 135 0.78 2.44 -6.58
C ASN A 135 0.57 3.95 -6.42
N ASP A 136 -0.31 4.36 -5.50
CA ASP A 136 -0.55 5.77 -5.13
C ASP A 136 0.71 6.46 -4.57
N ARG A 137 1.74 5.70 -4.21
CA ARG A 137 3.01 6.21 -3.65
C ARG A 137 4.17 6.19 -4.64
N ILE A 138 4.00 5.64 -5.84
CA ILE A 138 5.11 5.45 -6.79
C ILE A 138 5.82 6.77 -7.06
N ASP A 139 5.10 7.85 -7.35
CA ASP A 139 5.73 9.14 -7.65
C ASP A 139 6.60 9.61 -6.49
N THR A 140 6.17 9.41 -5.24
CA THR A 140 6.98 9.74 -4.05
C THR A 140 8.28 8.94 -3.99
N LEU A 141 8.28 7.66 -4.37
CA LEU A 141 9.47 6.78 -4.33
C LEU A 141 10.59 7.25 -5.27
N PHE A 142 10.26 8.00 -6.32
CA PHE A 142 11.20 8.47 -7.35
C PHE A 142 11.31 10.00 -7.41
N SER A 143 10.83 10.72 -6.38
CA SER A 143 10.87 12.19 -6.34
C SER A 143 12.18 12.79 -5.80
N TYR A 144 13.12 11.97 -5.31
CA TYR A 144 14.34 12.43 -4.64
C TYR A 144 15.63 12.00 -5.37
N PRO A 145 16.63 12.90 -5.52
CA PRO A 145 17.92 12.56 -6.11
C PRO A 145 18.62 11.37 -5.42
N PRO A 146 19.38 10.54 -6.15
CA PRO A 146 19.73 10.65 -7.59
C PRO A 146 18.64 10.13 -8.53
N CYS A 147 17.52 9.66 -7.98
CA CYS A 147 16.42 9.12 -8.75
C CYS A 147 15.59 10.30 -9.29
N SER A 148 15.75 10.60 -10.58
CA SER A 148 14.75 11.36 -11.33
C SER A 148 14.27 10.45 -12.46
N TYR A 149 13.25 9.62 -12.19
CA TYR A 149 12.50 9.06 -13.31
C TYR A 149 11.74 10.21 -13.99
N GLU A 150 11.53 10.11 -15.29
CA GLU A 150 10.59 10.99 -15.99
C GLU A 150 9.26 11.02 -15.23
N ASP A 151 8.63 12.18 -15.15
CA ASP A 151 7.37 12.39 -14.43
C ASP A 151 6.41 11.20 -14.67
N ASN A 152 6.11 10.50 -13.57
CA ASN A 152 5.12 9.43 -13.47
C ASN A 152 5.53 8.08 -14.13
N LEU A 153 6.28 7.26 -13.38
CA LEU A 153 6.71 5.90 -13.78
C LEU A 153 5.55 5.01 -14.25
N LEU A 154 4.35 5.16 -13.66
CA LEU A 154 3.18 4.39 -14.07
C LEU A 154 2.82 4.63 -15.54
N ARG A 155 3.07 5.81 -16.11
CA ARG A 155 2.79 6.10 -17.53
C ARG A 155 3.59 5.23 -18.50
N LYS A 156 4.69 4.62 -18.06
CA LYS A 156 5.45 3.64 -18.85
C LYS A 156 4.76 2.27 -18.93
N PHE A 157 3.73 2.06 -18.12
CA PHE A 157 2.92 0.85 -18.01
C PHE A 157 1.45 1.21 -18.25
N PRO A 158 1.02 1.42 -19.51
CA PRO A 158 -0.29 2.00 -19.82
C PRO A 158 -1.47 1.16 -19.31
N ASN A 159 -1.36 -0.18 -19.29
CA ASN A 159 -2.42 -1.02 -18.73
C ASN A 159 -2.50 -0.86 -17.21
N VAL A 160 -1.35 -0.76 -16.53
CA VAL A 160 -1.30 -0.49 -15.07
C VAL A 160 -1.81 0.90 -14.74
N ASP A 161 -1.42 1.94 -15.48
CA ASP A 161 -1.91 3.31 -15.29
C ASP A 161 -3.43 3.39 -15.46
N ALA A 162 -3.97 2.80 -16.54
CA ALA A 162 -5.40 2.75 -16.78
C ALA A 162 -6.15 1.96 -15.68
N TRP A 163 -5.59 0.84 -15.23
CA TRP A 163 -6.15 0.05 -14.14
C TRP A 163 -6.14 0.80 -12.80
N HIS A 164 -5.02 1.44 -12.46
CA HIS A 164 -4.90 2.22 -11.24
C HIS A 164 -5.88 3.40 -11.23
N LYS A 165 -6.01 4.13 -12.35
CA LYS A 165 -7.01 5.21 -12.50
C LYS A 165 -8.44 4.71 -12.27
N ARG A 166 -8.82 3.57 -12.86
CA ARG A 166 -10.14 2.97 -12.63
C ARG A 166 -10.39 2.68 -11.14
N ILE A 167 -9.36 2.28 -10.39
CA ILE A 167 -9.47 2.04 -8.94
C ILE A 167 -9.62 3.36 -8.19
N THR A 168 -8.77 4.34 -8.47
CA THR A 168 -8.71 5.60 -7.71
C THR A 168 -9.87 6.54 -8.01
N GLU A 169 -10.55 6.36 -9.15
CA GLU A 169 -11.78 7.08 -9.49
C GLU A 169 -12.99 6.65 -8.64
N ARG A 170 -12.94 5.46 -8.02
CA ARG A 170 -14.05 4.90 -7.24
C ARG A 170 -14.38 5.81 -6.04
N PRO A 171 -15.67 6.10 -5.78
CA PRO A 171 -16.06 6.94 -4.64
C PRO A 171 -15.56 6.43 -3.29
N ALA A 172 -15.51 5.10 -3.10
CA ALA A 172 -15.00 4.50 -1.88
C ALA A 172 -13.51 4.82 -1.65
N TRP A 173 -12.68 4.74 -2.70
CA TRP A 173 -11.26 5.07 -2.63
C TRP A 173 -11.05 6.53 -2.23
N LYS A 174 -11.73 7.46 -2.91
CA LYS A 174 -11.64 8.89 -2.62
C LYS A 174 -11.99 9.21 -1.17
N ARG A 175 -13.07 8.60 -0.64
CA ARG A 175 -13.43 8.74 0.79
C ARG A 175 -12.33 8.20 1.71
N SER A 176 -11.79 7.01 1.43
CA SER A 176 -10.70 6.44 2.22
C SER A 176 -9.44 7.31 2.23
N MET A 177 -9.12 7.97 1.11
CA MET A 177 -7.97 8.88 1.04
C MET A 177 -8.19 10.17 1.85
N ILE A 178 -9.40 10.70 1.86
CA ILE A 178 -9.78 11.84 2.74
C ILE A 178 -9.66 11.44 4.21
N ASP A 179 -10.16 10.26 4.59
CA ASP A 179 -10.09 9.78 5.96
C ASP A 179 -8.65 9.49 6.39
N ARG A 180 -7.83 8.94 5.48
CA ARG A 180 -6.39 8.76 5.69
C ARG A 180 -5.70 10.09 5.98
N GLU A 181 -5.95 11.11 5.15
CA GLU A 181 -5.35 12.44 5.33
C GLU A 181 -5.70 13.04 6.70
N LYS A 182 -6.98 12.96 7.10
CA LYS A 182 -7.42 13.42 8.44
C LYS A 182 -6.67 12.71 9.56
N ARG A 183 -6.58 11.37 9.50
CA ARG A 183 -5.87 10.56 10.51
C ARG A 183 -4.39 10.91 10.56
N MET A 184 -3.74 11.04 9.42
CA MET A 184 -2.34 11.46 9.35
C MET A 184 -2.12 12.84 9.98
N ALA A 185 -3.02 13.79 9.72
CA ALA A 185 -2.94 15.10 10.33
C ALA A 185 -3.05 15.04 11.87
N THR A 186 -3.85 14.14 12.43
CA THR A 186 -3.92 13.92 13.90
C THR A 186 -2.63 13.34 14.48
N LEU A 187 -1.83 12.65 13.66
CA LEU A 187 -0.51 12.11 14.02
C LEU A 187 0.63 13.10 13.71
N GLY A 188 0.32 14.34 13.30
CA GLY A 188 1.34 15.33 12.94
C GLY A 188 2.06 15.03 11.62
N LEU A 189 1.48 14.19 10.76
CA LEU A 189 2.07 13.78 9.48
C LEU A 189 1.46 14.56 8.29
N MET A 190 2.27 14.78 7.26
CA MET A 190 1.86 15.23 5.93
C MET A 190 1.24 14.08 5.12
N PRO A 191 0.47 14.32 4.04
CA PRO A 191 -0.16 13.25 3.26
C PRO A 191 0.80 12.20 2.71
N ASN A 192 2.09 12.54 2.53
CA ASN A 192 3.16 11.65 2.09
C ASN A 192 3.75 10.74 3.20
N GLY A 193 3.41 10.97 4.47
CA GLY A 193 3.89 10.18 5.61
C GLY A 193 4.98 10.86 6.43
N MET A 194 5.59 11.93 5.90
CA MET A 194 6.62 12.69 6.60
C MET A 194 6.02 13.53 7.73
N PRO A 195 6.71 13.72 8.86
CA PRO A 195 6.26 14.67 9.88
C PRO A 195 6.14 16.09 9.32
N LYS A 196 5.16 16.84 9.83
CA LYS A 196 5.02 18.26 9.52
C LYS A 196 6.26 19.03 9.96
N GLY A 197 6.72 19.96 9.10
CA GLY A 197 7.90 20.79 9.36
C GLY A 197 9.24 20.09 9.11
N VAL A 198 9.22 18.87 8.58
CA VAL A 198 10.42 18.12 8.17
C VAL A 198 10.41 17.99 6.65
N SER A 199 11.41 18.59 6.01
CA SER A 199 11.54 18.67 4.55
C SER A 199 12.51 17.64 3.98
N ASN A 200 13.41 17.11 4.81
CA ASN A 200 14.44 16.16 4.43
C ASN A 200 14.74 15.16 5.58
N MET A 201 15.50 14.10 5.27
CA MET A 201 15.79 13.04 6.23
C MET A 201 16.77 13.49 7.33
N GLU A 202 17.65 14.46 7.06
CA GLU A 202 18.56 14.98 8.08
C GLU A 202 17.78 15.70 9.19
N GLU A 203 16.80 16.51 8.81
CA GLU A 203 15.84 17.13 9.75
C GLU A 203 15.01 16.09 10.50
N TYR A 204 14.63 14.99 9.84
CA TYR A 204 13.90 13.89 10.48
C TYR A 204 14.76 13.19 11.55
N VAL A 205 15.98 12.79 11.20
CA VAL A 205 16.91 12.11 12.12
C VAL A 205 17.24 13.02 13.29
N ALA A 206 17.58 14.29 13.04
CA ALA A 206 17.85 15.26 14.09
C ALA A 206 16.65 15.45 15.04
N LYS A 207 15.42 15.42 14.50
CA LYS A 207 14.20 15.49 15.30
C LYS A 207 14.00 14.22 16.14
N MET A 208 14.22 13.03 15.57
CA MET A 208 14.07 11.78 16.32
C MET A 208 15.12 11.64 17.44
N GLU A 209 16.36 12.06 17.18
CA GLU A 209 17.43 12.12 18.19
C GLU A 209 17.11 13.13 19.31
N ALA A 210 16.54 14.29 18.96
CA ALA A 210 16.12 15.30 19.93
C ALA A 210 14.91 14.85 20.79
N GLU A 211 14.03 14.02 20.23
CA GLU A 211 12.84 13.49 20.91
C GLU A 211 13.14 12.21 21.74
N GLY A 212 14.36 11.64 21.63
CA GLY A 212 14.81 10.50 22.43
C GLY A 212 14.25 9.14 21.99
N ASP A 213 13.74 9.08 20.76
CA ASP A 213 13.02 7.94 20.16
C ASP A 213 13.88 7.14 19.15
N ALA A 214 15.19 7.40 19.12
CA ALA A 214 16.18 6.74 18.24
C ALA A 214 16.64 5.36 18.76
#